data_AF-A0A377ZJJ2-F1
#
_entry.id   AF-A0A377ZJJ2-F1
#
_cell.length_a   1.000
_cell.length_b   1.000
_cell.length_c   1.000
_cell.angle_alpha   90.00
_cell.angle_beta   90.00
_cell.angle_gamma   90.00
#
_symmetry.space_group_name_H-M   'P 1'
#
loop_
_entity.id
_entity.type
_entity.pdbx_description
1 polymer ?
#
loop_
_entity_poly.entity_id
_entity_poly.type
_entity_poly.pdbx_seq_one_letter_code
_entity_poly.pdbx_strand_id
1 'polypeptide(L)'
;MALRKLTAQELLSPLADASKFSGSLIDFNVRAERMGWLPSAPQLNINPLTIKQQAEAAGLSPAEFTVQSLKSGDIRFAAEQPDSGKNHPRNLFIWRSNLLGSSGKGHEYMLKYLLGTDSGIQGDELGASDEVKPEEVEWQTAAIEGKLDLLVTLDFRMSSTCLFSDIVLPTATWYEKDDMNTSDMHPFIHPLSAAVDPAWEAKSDWEIYKDIAKSFSQVCVGHLGKETDVVLVPLQHDSPGELSQPFEVLDWRKGECDLIPGKPHRRLPWWNATILPPGNASPLSARCSIS
;
A
#
# COMPACT_ATOMS: atom_id res chain seq x y z
N MET A 1 15.03 25.43 11.24
CA MET A 1 14.37 25.90 10.02
C MET A 1 12.93 25.40 10.10
N ALA A 2 11.99 26.26 10.51
CA ALA A 2 10.61 25.85 10.75
C ALA A 2 9.99 25.37 9.42
N LEU A 3 9.60 24.10 9.34
CA LEU A 3 8.72 23.62 8.28
C LEU A 3 7.41 24.39 8.41
N ARG A 4 7.23 25.43 7.59
CA ARG A 4 5.98 26.17 7.49
C ARG A 4 4.90 25.17 7.07
N LYS A 5 3.86 25.02 7.91
CA LYS A 5 2.69 24.18 7.62
C LYS A 5 2.02 24.74 6.35
N LEU A 6 2.11 23.99 5.27
CA LEU A 6 1.67 24.40 3.93
C LEU A 6 0.22 23.99 3.73
N THR A 7 -0.63 24.93 3.35
CA THR A 7 -2.03 24.65 3.03
C THR A 7 -2.23 24.39 1.54
N ALA A 8 -3.30 23.66 1.17
CA ALA A 8 -3.62 23.44 -0.24
C ALA A 8 -3.84 24.75 -1.00
N GLN A 9 -4.47 25.74 -0.36
CA GLN A 9 -4.74 27.06 -0.96
C GLN A 9 -3.46 27.85 -1.30
N GLU A 10 -2.41 27.73 -0.50
CA GLU A 10 -1.12 28.38 -0.76
C GLU A 10 -0.39 27.80 -1.98
N LEU A 11 -0.74 26.58 -2.41
CA LEU A 11 -0.19 25.92 -3.59
C LEU A 11 -0.97 26.21 -4.87
N LEU A 12 -2.17 26.78 -4.78
CA LEU A 12 -3.01 27.02 -5.94
C LEU A 12 -2.45 28.13 -6.82
N SER A 13 -2.64 27.98 -8.13
CA SER A 13 -2.51 29.09 -9.07
C SER A 13 -3.41 30.24 -8.63
N PRO A 14 -2.97 31.52 -8.71
CA PRO A 14 -3.81 32.66 -8.36
C PRO A 14 -5.05 32.83 -9.26
N LEU A 15 -5.13 32.09 -10.37
CA LEU A 15 -6.27 32.05 -11.29
C LEU A 15 -7.25 30.91 -10.99
N ALA A 16 -6.90 30.00 -10.08
CA ALA A 16 -7.76 28.89 -9.71
C ALA A 16 -8.88 29.34 -8.75
N ASP A 17 -10.04 28.72 -8.88
CA ASP A 17 -11.14 28.91 -7.93
C ASP A 17 -10.85 28.15 -6.62
N ALA A 18 -10.32 28.87 -5.63
CA ALA A 18 -9.93 28.29 -4.34
C ALA A 18 -11.08 27.59 -3.59
N SER A 19 -12.33 27.93 -3.89
CA SER A 19 -13.50 27.29 -3.25
C SER A 19 -13.65 25.81 -3.62
N LYS A 20 -13.08 25.38 -4.76
CA LYS A 20 -13.11 23.99 -5.22
C LYS A 20 -12.04 23.10 -4.58
N PHE A 21 -11.07 23.70 -3.90
CA PHE A 21 -9.86 23.04 -3.40
C PHE A 21 -9.69 23.27 -1.89
N SER A 22 -10.68 22.81 -1.11
CA SER A 22 -10.64 22.80 0.36
C SER A 22 -10.01 21.53 0.93
N GLY A 23 -9.74 21.54 2.23
CA GLY A 23 -9.14 20.43 2.96
C GLY A 23 -7.62 20.48 3.04
N SER A 24 -7.09 19.48 3.73
CA SER A 24 -5.67 19.20 3.90
C SER A 24 -5.08 18.49 2.67
N LEU A 25 -3.75 18.39 2.59
CA LEU A 25 -3.10 17.68 1.47
C LEU A 25 -3.46 16.19 1.41
N ILE A 26 -3.72 15.54 2.56
CA ILE A 26 -4.11 14.12 2.59
C ILE A 26 -5.53 13.91 2.04
N ASP A 27 -6.43 14.90 2.16
CA ASP A 27 -7.78 14.81 1.61
C ASP A 27 -7.76 14.65 0.08
N PHE A 28 -6.80 15.28 -0.60
CA PHE A 28 -6.58 15.09 -2.04
C PHE A 28 -6.10 13.68 -2.37
N ASN A 29 -5.31 13.04 -1.50
CA ASN A 29 -4.91 11.65 -1.68
C ASN A 29 -6.11 10.71 -1.53
N VAL A 30 -6.95 10.90 -0.50
CA VAL A 30 -8.16 10.09 -0.29
C VAL A 30 -9.14 10.24 -1.46
N ARG A 31 -9.32 11.47 -1.97
CA ARG A 31 -10.09 11.76 -3.19
C ARG A 31 -9.52 11.02 -4.40
N ALA A 32 -8.21 11.12 -4.62
CA ALA A 32 -7.52 10.47 -5.74
C ALA A 32 -7.60 8.94 -5.67
N GLU A 33 -7.43 8.36 -4.46
CA GLU A 33 -7.65 6.95 -4.19
C GLU A 33 -9.05 6.57 -4.62
N ARG A 34 -10.11 7.07 -3.96
CA ARG A 34 -11.49 6.64 -4.26
C ARG A 34 -11.94 6.85 -5.71
N MET A 35 -11.31 7.78 -6.44
CA MET A 35 -11.57 8.01 -7.86
C MET A 35 -10.83 7.03 -8.81
N GLY A 36 -9.96 6.18 -8.27
CA GLY A 36 -9.18 5.22 -9.03
C GLY A 36 -7.89 5.77 -9.60
N TRP A 37 -7.40 6.91 -9.14
CA TRP A 37 -6.18 7.51 -9.67
C TRP A 37 -4.93 6.96 -9.01
N LEU A 38 -5.01 6.67 -7.71
CA LEU A 38 -3.92 6.12 -6.91
C LEU A 38 -4.35 4.80 -6.27
N PRO A 39 -3.41 3.85 -6.06
CA PRO A 39 -3.69 2.67 -5.26
C PRO A 39 -3.85 3.01 -3.78
N SER A 40 -4.54 2.15 -3.05
CA SER A 40 -4.71 2.21 -1.59
C SER A 40 -4.05 1.01 -0.92
N ALA A 41 -3.50 1.20 0.29
CA ALA A 41 -2.96 0.11 1.10
C ALA A 41 -2.95 0.47 2.61
N PRO A 42 -3.70 -0.25 3.47
CA PRO A 42 -4.78 -1.20 3.13
C PRO A 42 -5.87 -0.58 2.24
N GLN A 43 -6.64 -1.40 1.52
CA GLN A 43 -7.62 -0.90 0.54
C GLN A 43 -8.94 -0.49 1.19
N LEU A 44 -9.55 -1.43 1.92
CA LEU A 44 -10.87 -1.28 2.53
C LEU A 44 -10.78 -1.37 4.05
N ASN A 45 -11.75 -0.79 4.74
CA ASN A 45 -11.84 -0.83 6.21
C ASN A 45 -12.29 -2.18 6.79
N ILE A 46 -12.48 -3.19 5.95
CA ILE A 46 -12.83 -4.56 6.32
C ILE A 46 -11.86 -5.54 5.68
N ASN A 47 -11.80 -6.77 6.20
CA ASN A 47 -11.01 -7.83 5.61
C ASN A 47 -11.60 -8.21 4.23
N PRO A 48 -10.88 -7.98 3.12
CA PRO A 48 -11.42 -8.17 1.76
C PRO A 48 -11.76 -9.63 1.45
N LEU A 49 -11.15 -10.60 2.14
CA LEU A 49 -11.46 -12.03 2.01
C LEU A 49 -12.88 -12.39 2.45
N THR A 50 -13.50 -11.54 3.28
CA THR A 50 -14.86 -11.79 3.81
C THR A 50 -15.97 -11.30 2.87
N ILE A 51 -15.63 -10.49 1.85
CA ILE A 51 -16.62 -9.82 1.00
C ILE A 51 -17.42 -10.82 0.17
N LYS A 52 -16.80 -11.91 -0.30
CA LYS A 52 -17.51 -12.95 -1.06
C LYS A 52 -18.69 -13.52 -0.28
N GLN A 53 -18.48 -13.89 0.98
CA GLN A 53 -19.52 -14.48 1.81
C GLN A 53 -20.67 -13.49 2.07
N GLN A 54 -20.34 -12.21 2.27
CA GLN A 54 -21.33 -11.15 2.45
C GLN A 54 -22.15 -10.91 1.16
N ALA A 55 -21.49 -10.93 0.01
CA ALA A 55 -22.14 -10.80 -1.30
C ALA A 55 -23.08 -11.98 -1.60
N GLU A 56 -22.65 -13.22 -1.34
CA GLU A 56 -23.47 -14.42 -1.48
C GLU A 56 -24.73 -14.37 -0.60
N ALA A 57 -24.60 -13.91 0.65
CA ALA A 57 -25.73 -13.72 1.55
C ALA A 57 -26.73 -12.65 1.06
N ALA A 58 -26.26 -11.64 0.32
CA ALA A 58 -27.08 -10.62 -0.29
C ALA A 58 -27.63 -10.99 -1.69
N GLY A 59 -27.24 -12.16 -2.24
CA GLY A 59 -27.62 -12.57 -3.59
C GLY A 59 -26.99 -11.73 -4.71
N LEU A 60 -25.83 -11.12 -4.46
CA LEU A 60 -25.09 -10.25 -5.39
C LEU A 60 -23.74 -10.86 -5.75
N SER A 61 -23.15 -10.42 -6.86
CA SER A 61 -21.73 -10.70 -7.10
C SER A 61 -20.85 -9.89 -6.14
N PRO A 62 -19.60 -10.34 -5.82
CA PRO A 62 -18.69 -9.59 -4.96
C PRO A 62 -18.44 -8.15 -5.44
N ALA A 63 -18.36 -7.95 -6.76
CA ALA A 63 -18.16 -6.62 -7.35
C ALA A 63 -19.38 -5.72 -7.14
N GLU A 64 -20.60 -6.22 -7.38
CA GLU A 64 -21.84 -5.46 -7.17
C GLU A 64 -22.05 -5.12 -5.70
N PHE A 65 -21.85 -6.09 -4.81
CA PHE A 65 -21.94 -5.89 -3.36
C PHE A 65 -20.94 -4.82 -2.88
N THR A 66 -19.69 -4.87 -3.36
CA THR A 66 -18.67 -3.89 -3.00
C THR A 66 -19.06 -2.48 -3.44
N VAL A 67 -19.51 -2.30 -4.69
CA VAL A 67 -19.95 -0.99 -5.20
C VAL A 67 -21.15 -0.46 -4.43
N GLN A 68 -22.15 -1.31 -4.16
CA GLN A 68 -23.32 -0.91 -3.39
C GLN A 68 -22.94 -0.51 -1.96
N SER A 69 -22.07 -1.28 -1.31
CA SER A 69 -21.59 -1.01 0.06
C SER A 69 -20.71 0.25 0.15
N LEU A 70 -19.93 0.55 -0.89
CA LEU A 70 -19.16 1.80 -0.98
C LEU A 70 -20.07 3.02 -1.17
N LYS A 71 -21.16 2.87 -1.95
CA LYS A 71 -22.17 3.93 -2.14
C LYS A 71 -23.01 4.15 -0.87
N SER A 72 -23.38 3.09 -0.14
CA SER A 72 -24.14 3.19 1.12
C SER A 72 -23.27 3.70 2.28
N GLY A 73 -21.97 3.44 2.23
CA GLY A 73 -21.02 3.75 3.30
C GLY A 73 -20.79 2.61 4.29
N ASP A 74 -21.40 1.44 4.08
CA ASP A 74 -21.19 0.24 4.90
C ASP A 74 -19.75 -0.29 4.78
N ILE A 75 -19.17 -0.16 3.59
CA ILE A 75 -17.73 -0.34 3.33
C ILE A 75 -17.14 1.02 3.00
N ARG A 76 -15.94 1.29 3.50
CA ARG A 76 -15.20 2.55 3.28
C ARG A 76 -13.77 2.27 2.85
N PHE A 77 -13.15 3.26 2.22
CA PHE A 77 -11.71 3.21 1.98
C PHE A 77 -10.96 3.25 3.32
N ALA A 78 -9.94 2.41 3.47
CA ALA A 78 -9.18 2.33 4.72
C ALA A 78 -8.53 3.68 5.07
N ALA A 79 -8.13 4.43 4.04
CA ALA A 79 -7.53 5.77 4.12
C ALA A 79 -8.43 6.83 4.76
N GLU A 80 -9.76 6.63 4.80
CA GLU A 80 -10.67 7.54 5.52
C GLU A 80 -10.54 7.40 7.04
N GLN A 81 -10.02 6.27 7.54
CA GLN A 81 -9.90 5.98 8.97
C GLN A 81 -8.56 5.24 9.30
N PRO A 82 -7.39 5.84 9.00
CA PRO A 82 -6.10 5.15 9.11
C PRO A 82 -5.75 4.76 10.55
N ASP A 83 -6.27 5.50 11.52
CA ASP A 83 -6.07 5.27 12.96
C ASP A 83 -7.24 4.50 13.61
N SER A 84 -8.06 3.79 12.85
CA SER A 84 -9.17 2.98 13.41
C SER A 84 -8.74 1.72 14.19
N GLY A 85 -7.44 1.44 14.24
CA GLY A 85 -6.89 0.20 14.80
C GLY A 85 -6.87 -0.99 13.82
N LYS A 86 -7.59 -0.90 12.69
CA LYS A 86 -7.70 -1.98 11.68
C LYS A 86 -7.09 -1.62 10.33
N ASN A 87 -6.85 -0.34 10.07
CA ASN A 87 -6.50 0.19 8.75
C ASN A 87 -5.02 0.59 8.61
N HIS A 88 -4.13 -0.03 9.39
CA HIS A 88 -2.69 0.17 9.28
C HIS A 88 -1.99 -1.17 8.98
N PRO A 89 -0.83 -1.13 8.28
CA PRO A 89 -0.04 -2.33 8.07
C PRO A 89 0.47 -2.86 9.41
N ARG A 90 0.41 -4.18 9.58
CA ARG A 90 0.84 -4.87 10.81
C ARG A 90 2.14 -5.65 10.64
N ASN A 91 2.39 -6.19 9.44
CA ASN A 91 3.61 -6.94 9.14
C ASN A 91 4.34 -6.22 8.01
N LEU A 92 5.61 -5.86 8.21
CA LEU A 92 6.45 -5.21 7.22
C LEU A 92 7.73 -6.02 6.99
N PHE A 93 7.95 -6.42 5.74
CA PHE A 93 9.19 -7.04 5.29
C PHE A 93 10.05 -6.02 4.56
N ILE A 94 11.30 -5.86 4.98
CA ILE A 94 12.28 -4.97 4.34
C ILE A 94 13.45 -5.82 3.86
N TRP A 95 13.71 -5.81 2.55
CA TRP A 95 14.88 -6.47 1.96
C TRP A 95 15.41 -5.61 0.83
N ARG A 96 16.72 -5.68 0.57
CA ARG A 96 17.40 -4.86 -0.46
C ARG A 96 17.15 -3.35 -0.30
N SER A 97 16.88 -2.91 0.94
CA SER A 97 16.55 -1.53 1.29
C SER A 97 17.02 -1.24 2.71
N ASN A 98 17.43 0.00 2.94
CA ASN A 98 17.72 0.52 4.29
C ASN A 98 16.74 1.66 4.60
N LEU A 99 15.45 1.33 4.72
CA LEU A 99 14.37 2.31 4.88
C LEU A 99 14.62 3.25 6.06
N LEU A 100 14.91 2.69 7.23
CA LEU A 100 15.06 3.44 8.48
C LEU A 100 16.45 4.09 8.64
N GLY A 101 17.35 3.94 7.66
CA GLY A 101 18.68 4.56 7.71
C GLY A 101 19.10 5.26 6.42
N SER A 102 18.21 5.38 5.43
CA SER A 102 18.53 5.98 4.14
C SER A 102 17.34 6.64 3.46
N SER A 103 16.34 5.87 3.02
CA SER A 103 15.27 6.41 2.17
C SER A 103 14.07 6.97 2.94
N GLY A 104 13.94 6.68 4.24
CA GLY A 104 12.85 7.11 5.11
C GLY A 104 12.91 8.60 5.46
N LYS A 105 12.15 9.42 4.73
CA LYS A 105 11.94 10.83 5.09
C LYS A 105 11.01 10.90 6.28
N GLY A 106 11.32 11.80 7.22
CA GLY A 106 10.61 11.84 8.50
C GLY A 106 10.95 10.64 9.38
N HIS A 107 12.25 10.33 9.52
CA HIS A 107 12.74 9.21 10.31
C HIS A 107 12.07 9.08 11.70
N GLU A 108 12.06 10.17 12.47
CA GLU A 108 11.45 10.22 13.81
C GLU A 108 9.94 9.89 13.81
N TYR A 109 9.22 10.24 12.73
CA TYR A 109 7.81 9.89 12.57
C TYR A 109 7.60 8.40 12.34
N MET A 110 8.52 7.75 11.59
CA MET A 110 8.48 6.29 11.42
C MET A 110 8.78 5.59 12.74
N LEU A 111 9.77 6.05 13.51
CA LEU A 111 10.09 5.50 14.83
C LEU A 111 8.89 5.59 15.79
N LYS A 112 8.27 6.77 15.89
CA LYS A 112 7.10 6.97 16.75
C LYS A 112 5.87 6.18 16.29
N TYR A 113 5.40 6.42 15.07
CA TYR A 113 4.08 5.92 14.65
C TYR A 113 4.10 4.51 14.07
N LEU A 114 5.19 4.06 13.45
CA LEU A 114 5.29 2.69 12.95
C LEU A 114 5.87 1.73 13.98
N LEU A 115 6.96 2.12 14.65
CA LEU A 115 7.68 1.23 15.58
C LEU A 115 7.25 1.40 17.04
N GLY A 116 6.71 2.56 17.43
CA GLY A 116 6.33 2.82 18.82
C GLY A 116 7.55 2.99 19.74
N THR A 117 8.69 3.40 19.20
CA THR A 117 9.90 3.68 19.99
C THR A 117 9.97 5.15 20.38
N ASP A 118 10.93 5.48 21.25
CA ASP A 118 11.33 6.87 21.46
C ASP A 118 11.62 7.58 20.12
N SER A 119 11.29 8.86 20.05
CA SER A 119 11.51 9.70 18.87
C SER A 119 11.96 11.10 19.25
N GLY A 120 12.73 11.72 18.36
CA GLY A 120 13.25 13.08 18.48
C GLY A 120 12.34 14.15 17.89
N ILE A 121 11.03 13.91 17.71
CA ILE A 121 10.10 14.90 17.17
C ILE A 121 10.05 16.12 18.11
N GLN A 122 10.37 17.31 17.58
CA GLN A 122 10.42 18.56 18.36
C GLN A 122 9.19 19.45 18.18
N GLY A 123 8.44 19.26 17.10
CA GLY A 123 7.25 20.07 16.79
C GLY A 123 6.01 19.52 17.48
N ASP A 124 5.06 20.41 17.76
CA ASP A 124 3.75 20.02 18.29
C ASP A 124 2.95 19.23 17.24
N GLU A 125 2.14 18.29 17.70
CA GLU A 125 1.22 17.55 16.85
C GLU A 125 0.16 18.50 16.23
N LEU A 126 -0.28 18.19 15.01
CA LEU A 126 -1.47 18.79 14.43
C LEU A 126 -2.64 18.60 15.43
N GLY A 127 -3.46 19.64 15.64
CA GLY A 127 -4.55 19.61 16.63
C GLY A 127 -4.21 20.11 18.04
N ALA A 128 -2.94 20.44 18.33
CA ALA A 128 -2.55 21.24 19.51
C ALA A 128 -2.90 22.73 19.38
N SER A 129 -3.24 23.18 18.16
CA SER A 129 -3.69 24.52 17.77
C SER A 129 -5.02 24.45 17.01
N ASP A 130 -5.69 25.59 16.78
CA ASP A 130 -6.95 25.74 16.01
C ASP A 130 -6.77 25.48 14.49
N GLU A 131 -5.90 24.54 14.12
CA GLU A 131 -5.58 24.22 12.74
C GLU A 131 -6.71 23.45 12.02
N VAL A 132 -6.76 23.64 10.71
CA VAL A 132 -7.74 22.99 9.83
C VAL A 132 -7.50 21.49 9.85
N LYS A 133 -8.46 20.75 10.41
CA LYS A 133 -8.50 19.29 10.37
C LYS A 133 -8.83 18.80 8.96
N PRO A 134 -8.39 17.59 8.59
CA PRO A 134 -8.80 16.96 7.33
C PRO A 134 -10.33 16.83 7.24
N GLU A 135 -10.84 16.92 6.02
CA GLU A 135 -12.28 16.80 5.69
C GLU A 135 -12.66 15.35 5.34
N GLU A 136 -11.73 14.57 4.79
CA GLU A 136 -11.94 13.22 4.26
C GLU A 136 -11.36 12.12 5.18
N VAL A 137 -10.47 12.50 6.09
CA VAL A 137 -9.82 11.61 7.06
C VAL A 137 -10.37 11.88 8.45
N GLU A 138 -10.79 10.83 9.15
CA GLU A 138 -11.23 10.96 10.53
C GLU A 138 -10.08 11.35 11.45
N TRP A 139 -10.25 12.50 12.11
CA TRP A 139 -9.29 13.00 13.07
C TRP A 139 -9.49 12.32 14.44
N GLN A 140 -8.43 11.74 14.98
CA GLN A 140 -8.38 11.25 16.36
C GLN A 140 -7.41 12.09 17.19
N THR A 141 -7.78 12.41 18.43
CA THR A 141 -6.96 13.28 19.30
C THR A 141 -5.63 12.64 19.69
N ALA A 142 -5.57 11.31 19.79
CA ALA A 142 -4.32 10.58 19.96
C ALA A 142 -4.13 9.66 18.74
N ALA A 143 -3.06 9.89 17.99
CA ALA A 143 -2.70 9.01 16.88
C ALA A 143 -2.24 7.65 17.42
N ILE A 144 -2.45 6.59 16.63
CA ILE A 144 -1.93 5.26 16.98
C ILE A 144 -0.41 5.26 16.78
N GLU A 145 0.32 4.88 17.83
CA GLU A 145 1.76 4.61 17.81
C GLU A 145 2.02 3.11 17.73
N GLY A 146 3.21 2.70 17.25
CA GLY A 146 3.58 1.29 17.16
C GLY A 146 2.63 0.46 16.28
N LYS A 147 2.32 0.97 15.08
CA LYS A 147 1.38 0.30 14.16
C LYS A 147 1.87 -1.07 13.67
N LEU A 148 3.19 -1.29 13.58
CA LEU A 148 3.75 -2.57 13.16
C LEU A 148 3.76 -3.55 14.33
N ASP A 149 3.14 -4.71 14.14
CA ASP A 149 3.25 -5.85 15.07
C ASP A 149 4.53 -6.66 14.81
N LEU A 150 5.06 -6.63 13.58
CA LEU A 150 6.27 -7.35 13.19
C LEU A 150 7.02 -6.63 12.05
N LEU A 151 8.29 -6.31 12.32
CA LEU A 151 9.26 -5.80 11.35
C LEU A 151 10.36 -6.85 11.10
N VAL A 152 10.39 -7.41 9.90
CA VAL A 152 11.40 -8.39 9.47
C VAL A 152 12.31 -7.76 8.42
N THR A 153 13.62 -7.86 8.63
CA THR A 153 14.61 -7.33 7.69
C THR A 153 15.59 -8.40 7.20
N LEU A 154 15.83 -8.45 5.89
CA LEU A 154 16.83 -9.31 5.26
C LEU A 154 18.01 -8.45 4.83
N ASP A 155 19.18 -8.68 5.41
CA ASP A 155 20.41 -7.93 5.09
C ASP A 155 21.66 -8.80 5.34
N PHE A 156 22.71 -8.58 4.56
CA PHE A 156 24.00 -9.25 4.72
C PHE A 156 24.92 -8.48 5.68
N ARG A 157 24.49 -7.30 6.12
CA ARG A 157 25.15 -6.48 7.15
C ARG A 157 24.12 -5.96 8.16
N MET A 158 24.57 -5.66 9.37
CA MET A 158 23.73 -5.02 10.38
C MET A 158 23.51 -3.54 10.02
N SER A 159 22.51 -3.24 9.20
CA SER A 159 22.12 -1.88 8.83
C SER A 159 21.32 -1.19 9.95
N SER A 160 21.11 0.12 9.83
CA SER A 160 20.24 0.85 10.77
C SER A 160 18.84 0.24 10.82
N THR A 161 18.30 -0.20 9.67
CA THR A 161 16.99 -0.88 9.64
C THR A 161 17.03 -2.20 10.42
N CYS A 162 18.08 -2.99 10.29
CA CYS A 162 18.25 -4.22 11.08
C CYS A 162 18.27 -3.94 12.59
N LEU A 163 18.95 -2.87 13.03
CA LEU A 163 19.02 -2.50 14.45
C LEU A 163 17.65 -2.18 15.07
N PHE A 164 16.70 -1.72 14.26
CA PHE A 164 15.33 -1.43 14.69
C PHE A 164 14.33 -2.56 14.39
N SER A 165 14.77 -3.66 13.78
CA SER A 165 13.88 -4.77 13.39
C SER A 165 13.71 -5.80 14.51
N ASP A 166 12.55 -6.44 14.55
CA ASP A 166 12.29 -7.55 15.49
C ASP A 166 13.04 -8.81 15.08
N ILE A 167 13.11 -9.07 13.77
CA ILE A 167 13.80 -10.24 13.20
C ILE A 167 14.74 -9.77 12.09
N VAL A 168 15.99 -10.23 12.16
CA VAL A 168 17.00 -10.04 11.11
C VAL A 168 17.33 -11.40 10.51
N LEU A 169 17.17 -11.53 9.20
CA LEU A 169 17.49 -12.73 8.43
C LEU A 169 18.76 -12.51 7.61
N PRO A 170 19.80 -13.35 7.76
CA PRO A 170 21.05 -13.18 7.03
C PRO A 170 20.85 -13.52 5.54
N THR A 171 20.93 -12.51 4.66
CA THR A 171 20.89 -12.75 3.21
C THR A 171 22.29 -12.93 2.62
N ALA A 172 22.39 -13.65 1.52
CA ALA A 172 23.63 -13.83 0.77
C ALA A 172 24.08 -12.51 0.11
N THR A 173 25.40 -12.28 0.10
CA THR A 173 25.99 -11.15 -0.63
C THR A 173 25.83 -11.33 -2.13
N TRP A 174 26.19 -10.31 -2.91
CA TRP A 174 26.10 -10.35 -4.37
C TRP A 174 27.04 -11.36 -5.03
N TYR A 175 28.05 -11.87 -4.31
CA TYR A 175 29.00 -12.87 -4.80
C TYR A 175 28.66 -14.30 -4.38
N GLU A 176 27.51 -14.51 -3.73
CA GLU A 176 27.10 -15.79 -3.16
C GLU A 176 25.73 -16.23 -3.67
N LYS A 177 25.21 -15.59 -4.73
CA LYS A 177 23.91 -15.91 -5.33
C LYS A 177 23.85 -15.63 -6.82
N ASP A 178 22.97 -16.36 -7.49
CA ASP A 178 22.64 -16.15 -8.89
C ASP A 178 21.46 -15.18 -9.03
N ASP A 179 21.62 -14.15 -9.85
CA ASP A 179 20.59 -13.16 -10.19
C ASP A 179 20.95 -12.46 -11.51
N MET A 180 20.15 -11.51 -11.99
CA MET A 180 20.46 -10.68 -13.17
C MET A 180 20.44 -9.19 -12.83
N ASN A 181 21.25 -8.41 -13.54
CA ASN A 181 21.28 -6.96 -13.42
C ASN A 181 21.28 -6.28 -14.81
N THR A 182 20.58 -5.15 -14.89
CA THR A 182 20.51 -4.24 -16.04
C THR A 182 20.52 -2.80 -15.54
N SER A 183 20.92 -1.86 -16.40
CA SER A 183 20.91 -0.43 -16.09
C SER A 183 20.56 0.40 -17.33
N ASP A 184 19.95 1.57 -17.14
CA ASP A 184 19.71 2.57 -18.19
C ASP A 184 21.00 3.04 -18.88
N MET A 185 22.15 2.92 -18.20
CA MET A 185 23.43 3.45 -18.68
C MET A 185 24.03 2.66 -19.86
N HIS A 186 23.61 1.41 -20.07
CA HIS A 186 24.12 0.56 -21.14
C HIS A 186 23.15 -0.57 -21.51
N PRO A 187 23.18 -1.10 -22.74
CA PRO A 187 22.22 -2.11 -23.19
C PRO A 187 22.56 -3.55 -22.78
N PHE A 188 23.55 -3.77 -21.91
CA PHE A 188 23.96 -5.10 -21.48
C PHE A 188 23.13 -5.61 -20.29
N ILE A 189 22.71 -6.87 -20.40
CA ILE A 189 22.25 -7.70 -19.28
C ILE A 189 23.39 -8.62 -18.86
N HIS A 190 23.65 -8.72 -17.56
CA HIS A 190 24.69 -9.59 -17.02
C HIS A 190 24.27 -10.23 -15.69
N PRO A 191 24.79 -11.42 -15.36
CA PRO A 191 24.42 -12.11 -14.14
C PRO A 191 25.17 -11.58 -12.91
N LEU A 192 24.62 -11.85 -11.73
CA LEU A 192 25.37 -12.15 -10.52
C LEU A 192 25.56 -13.66 -10.49
N SER A 193 26.71 -14.14 -10.01
CA SER A 193 26.98 -15.57 -9.90
C SER A 193 27.62 -15.88 -8.56
N ALA A 194 27.20 -16.99 -7.96
CA ALA A 194 27.79 -17.47 -6.73
C ALA A 194 29.24 -17.92 -6.98
N ALA A 195 30.20 -17.11 -6.52
CA ALA A 195 31.62 -17.47 -6.52
C ALA A 195 31.92 -18.58 -5.50
N VAL A 196 31.17 -18.57 -4.39
CA VAL A 196 31.15 -19.58 -3.33
C VAL A 196 29.73 -19.69 -2.78
N ASP A 197 29.45 -20.77 -2.05
CA ASP A 197 28.19 -20.89 -1.30
C ASP A 197 28.08 -19.76 -0.25
N PRO A 198 26.87 -19.28 0.07
CA PRO A 198 26.67 -18.28 1.12
C PRO A 198 27.34 -18.65 2.45
N ALA A 199 28.13 -17.74 3.00
CA ALA A 199 28.82 -17.98 4.26
C ALA A 199 27.84 -18.17 5.44
N TRP A 200 28.21 -19.05 6.37
CA TRP A 200 27.44 -19.39 7.57
C TRP A 200 26.02 -19.90 7.25
N GLU A 201 24.99 -19.30 7.84
CA GLU A 201 23.59 -19.65 7.65
C GLU A 201 22.88 -18.68 6.68
N ALA A 202 23.64 -17.86 5.96
CA ALA A 202 23.08 -16.95 4.98
C ALA A 202 22.40 -17.73 3.84
N LYS A 203 21.34 -17.14 3.30
CA LYS A 203 20.61 -17.69 2.14
C LYS A 203 20.32 -16.57 1.16
N SER A 204 20.18 -16.87 -0.13
CA SER A 204 19.70 -15.86 -1.07
C SER A 204 18.29 -15.40 -0.69
N ASP A 205 17.92 -14.16 -1.04
CA ASP A 205 16.57 -13.62 -0.78
C ASP A 205 15.48 -14.56 -1.31
N TRP A 206 15.75 -15.18 -2.47
CA TRP A 206 14.89 -16.17 -3.10
C TRP A 206 14.66 -17.41 -2.22
N GLU A 207 15.71 -18.03 -1.70
CA GLU A 207 15.58 -19.20 -0.82
C GLU A 207 14.93 -18.83 0.52
N ILE A 208 15.22 -17.64 1.06
CA ILE A 208 14.57 -17.15 2.29
C ILE A 208 13.05 -17.04 2.08
N TYR A 209 12.59 -16.34 1.04
CA TYR A 209 11.16 -16.22 0.78
C TYR A 209 10.51 -17.55 0.39
N LYS A 210 11.23 -18.46 -0.27
CA LYS A 210 10.75 -19.82 -0.53
C LYS A 210 10.51 -20.60 0.76
N ASP A 211 11.43 -20.52 1.73
CA ASP A 211 11.29 -21.17 3.03
C ASP A 211 10.17 -20.55 3.88
N ILE A 212 10.02 -19.22 3.84
CA ILE A 212 8.88 -18.52 4.45
C ILE A 212 7.57 -19.00 3.83
N ALA A 213 7.47 -19.06 2.50
CA ALA A 213 6.28 -19.52 1.80
C ALA A 213 5.93 -20.99 2.13
N LYS A 214 6.95 -21.86 2.23
CA LYS A 214 6.79 -23.25 2.65
C LYS A 214 6.24 -23.34 4.08
N SER A 215 6.80 -22.54 5.00
CA SER A 215 6.36 -22.50 6.40
C SER A 215 4.94 -21.92 6.54
N PHE A 216 4.65 -20.83 5.83
CA PHE A 216 3.31 -20.23 5.76
C PHE A 216 2.28 -21.24 5.27
N SER A 217 2.61 -22.01 4.22
CA SER A 217 1.71 -23.04 3.66
C SER A 217 1.37 -24.16 4.65
N GLN A 218 2.25 -24.41 5.64
CA GLN A 218 2.00 -25.39 6.70
C GLN A 218 1.18 -24.77 7.84
N VAL A 219 1.55 -23.56 8.26
CA VAL A 219 0.94 -22.88 9.42
C VAL A 219 -0.45 -22.31 9.10
N CYS A 220 -0.75 -21.99 7.84
CA CYS A 220 -2.05 -21.44 7.46
C CYS A 220 -3.19 -22.47 7.47
N VAL A 221 -2.87 -23.77 7.48
CA VAL A 221 -3.87 -24.86 7.44
C VAL A 221 -4.78 -24.79 8.66
N GLY A 222 -6.10 -24.72 8.42
CA GLY A 222 -7.11 -24.55 9.47
C GLY A 222 -7.47 -23.08 9.75
N HIS A 223 -6.71 -22.13 9.20
CA HIS A 223 -6.96 -20.69 9.31
C HIS A 223 -7.32 -20.04 7.97
N LEU A 224 -6.59 -20.37 6.91
CA LEU A 224 -6.81 -19.90 5.54
C LEU A 224 -6.79 -21.09 4.57
N GLY A 225 -7.71 -21.10 3.61
CA GLY A 225 -7.86 -22.15 2.61
C GLY A 225 -7.92 -21.60 1.19
N LYS A 226 -8.94 -22.05 0.44
CA LYS A 226 -9.20 -21.53 -0.91
C LYS A 226 -10.06 -20.28 -0.81
N GLU A 227 -9.40 -19.17 -0.57
CA GLU A 227 -10.06 -17.89 -0.38
C GLU A 227 -10.45 -17.23 -1.71
N THR A 228 -11.34 -16.24 -1.63
CA THR A 228 -11.66 -15.35 -2.73
C THR A 228 -11.44 -13.93 -2.25
N ASP A 229 -10.52 -13.23 -2.89
CA ASP A 229 -10.14 -11.88 -2.52
C ASP A 229 -10.78 -10.84 -3.44
N VAL A 230 -11.16 -9.70 -2.87
CA VAL A 230 -11.63 -8.53 -3.61
C VAL A 230 -10.52 -7.49 -3.59
N VAL A 231 -9.84 -7.36 -4.73
CA VAL A 231 -8.71 -6.44 -4.88
C VAL A 231 -9.16 -5.26 -5.71
N LEU A 232 -9.01 -4.04 -5.18
CA LEU A 232 -9.23 -2.80 -5.91
C LEU A 232 -7.98 -2.45 -6.73
N VAL A 233 -8.13 -2.23 -8.03
CA VAL A 233 -7.03 -1.83 -8.92
C VAL A 233 -7.32 -0.45 -9.51
N PRO A 234 -6.41 0.54 -9.34
CA PRO A 234 -6.61 1.86 -9.91
C PRO A 234 -6.55 1.82 -11.44
N LEU A 235 -6.99 2.89 -12.09
CA LEU A 235 -6.81 3.12 -13.52
C LEU A 235 -5.33 3.02 -13.90
N GLN A 236 -5.03 2.16 -14.86
CA GLN A 236 -3.68 1.96 -15.35
C GLN A 236 -3.45 2.82 -16.60
N HIS A 237 -2.32 3.50 -16.66
CA HIS A 237 -1.78 4.00 -17.92
C HIS A 237 -1.47 2.82 -18.86
N ASP A 238 -1.39 3.07 -20.16
CA ASP A 238 -1.19 2.07 -21.21
C ASP A 238 -2.28 0.98 -21.20
N SER A 239 -3.49 1.35 -20.76
CA SER A 239 -4.67 0.49 -20.73
C SER A 239 -5.89 1.24 -21.25
N PRO A 240 -6.94 0.56 -21.74
CA PRO A 240 -8.19 1.23 -22.11
C PRO A 240 -8.83 2.07 -20.99
N GLY A 241 -8.49 1.81 -19.72
CA GLY A 241 -8.96 2.57 -18.57
C GLY A 241 -8.38 3.98 -18.48
N GLU A 242 -7.25 4.26 -19.14
CA GLU A 242 -6.63 5.60 -19.10
C GLU A 242 -7.54 6.71 -19.67
N LEU A 243 -8.48 6.34 -20.54
CA LEU A 243 -9.48 7.23 -21.16
C LEU A 243 -10.72 7.44 -20.25
N SER A 244 -10.51 7.66 -18.95
CA SER A 244 -11.59 7.70 -17.94
C SER A 244 -12.42 9.00 -17.95
N GLN A 245 -11.84 10.11 -17.51
CA GLN A 245 -12.49 11.41 -17.34
C GLN A 245 -11.87 12.45 -18.29
N PRO A 246 -12.40 12.63 -19.51
CA PRO A 246 -11.71 13.36 -20.58
C PRO A 246 -11.74 14.90 -20.47
N PHE A 247 -12.66 15.47 -19.69
CA PHE A 247 -12.91 16.92 -19.70
C PHE A 247 -12.86 17.60 -18.33
N GLU A 248 -13.29 16.89 -17.29
CA GLU A 248 -13.46 17.43 -15.95
C GLU A 248 -13.26 16.33 -14.91
N VAL A 249 -13.06 16.73 -13.65
CA VAL A 249 -12.95 15.82 -12.51
C VAL A 249 -14.32 15.73 -11.84
N LEU A 250 -14.84 14.52 -11.70
CA LEU A 250 -16.10 14.20 -11.05
C LEU A 250 -15.87 13.20 -9.92
N ASP A 251 -16.37 13.51 -8.73
CA ASP A 251 -16.29 12.69 -7.53
C ASP A 251 -17.63 11.99 -7.24
N TRP A 252 -17.63 10.67 -7.34
CA TRP A 252 -18.84 9.86 -7.10
C TRP A 252 -19.34 9.97 -5.65
N ARG A 253 -18.46 10.23 -4.68
CA ARG A 253 -18.84 10.37 -3.27
C ARG A 253 -19.62 11.67 -3.02
N LYS A 254 -19.43 12.66 -3.87
CA LYS A 254 -20.19 13.93 -3.88
C LYS A 254 -21.48 13.84 -4.73
N GLY A 255 -21.76 12.68 -5.33
CA GLY A 255 -22.92 12.51 -6.22
C GLY A 255 -22.77 13.21 -7.57
N GLU A 256 -21.57 13.66 -7.92
CA GLU A 256 -21.29 14.32 -9.21
C GLU A 256 -21.37 13.31 -10.37
N CYS A 257 -21.23 12.02 -10.05
CA CYS A 257 -21.24 10.94 -11.02
C CYS A 257 -21.50 9.56 -10.37
N ASP A 258 -21.74 8.52 -11.18
CA ASP A 258 -21.95 7.15 -10.68
C ASP A 258 -20.62 6.41 -10.44
N LEU A 259 -20.54 5.62 -9.36
CA LEU A 259 -19.48 4.61 -9.20
C LEU A 259 -19.77 3.39 -10.07
N ILE A 260 -19.03 3.19 -11.17
CA ILE A 260 -19.19 2.07 -12.11
C ILE A 260 -17.84 1.34 -12.30
N PRO A 261 -17.70 0.07 -11.88
CA PRO A 261 -16.48 -0.69 -12.11
C PRO A 261 -16.39 -1.21 -13.56
N GLY A 262 -15.19 -1.26 -14.13
CA GLY A 262 -14.88 -2.15 -15.27
C GLY A 262 -15.39 -1.75 -16.67
N LYS A 263 -15.91 -0.54 -16.91
CA LYS A 263 -16.31 -0.11 -18.28
C LYS A 263 -15.34 0.92 -18.88
N PRO A 264 -14.70 0.63 -20.02
CA PRO A 264 -13.73 1.53 -20.70
C PRO A 264 -14.38 2.68 -21.47
N HIS A 265 -15.71 2.83 -21.40
CA HIS A 265 -16.45 3.89 -22.08
C HIS A 265 -17.55 4.41 -21.16
N ARG A 266 -17.18 5.36 -20.28
CA ARG A 266 -17.99 6.50 -19.81
C ARG A 266 -17.35 7.09 -18.55
N ARG A 267 -16.79 8.30 -18.70
CA ARG A 267 -16.84 9.48 -17.81
C ARG A 267 -16.77 9.28 -16.29
N LEU A 268 -16.28 8.17 -15.74
CA LEU A 268 -16.56 7.82 -14.34
C LEU A 268 -15.35 7.23 -13.60
N PRO A 269 -15.22 7.50 -12.29
CA PRO A 269 -14.13 7.02 -11.44
C PRO A 269 -14.20 5.52 -11.21
N TRP A 270 -13.03 4.89 -11.03
CA TRP A 270 -12.84 3.47 -11.34
C TRP A 270 -12.14 2.69 -10.23
N TRP A 271 -12.50 1.42 -10.08
CA TRP A 271 -11.64 0.38 -9.52
C TRP A 271 -11.91 -0.92 -10.28
N ASN A 272 -10.87 -1.64 -10.70
CA ASN A 272 -11.02 -3.02 -11.14
C ASN A 272 -11.08 -3.90 -9.88
N ALA A 273 -12.26 -4.43 -9.54
CA ALA A 273 -12.38 -5.48 -8.53
C ALA A 273 -11.93 -6.80 -9.17
N THR A 274 -10.62 -7.06 -9.17
CA THR A 274 -10.10 -8.32 -9.72
C THR A 274 -10.33 -9.41 -8.69
N ILE A 275 -11.22 -10.35 -9.00
CA ILE A 275 -11.36 -11.59 -8.24
C ILE A 275 -10.17 -12.48 -8.62
N LEU A 276 -9.22 -12.64 -7.71
CA LEU A 276 -8.18 -13.65 -7.89
C LEU A 276 -8.78 -15.01 -7.51
N PRO A 277 -8.98 -15.94 -8.47
CA PRO A 277 -9.39 -17.30 -8.12
C PRO A 277 -8.25 -17.96 -7.32
N PRO A 278 -8.53 -19.02 -6.53
CA PRO A 278 -7.49 -19.80 -5.89
C PRO A 278 -6.58 -20.39 -6.96
N GLY A 279 -5.43 -19.74 -7.18
CA GLY A 279 -4.36 -20.26 -8.01
C GLY A 279 -3.81 -21.50 -7.34
N ASN A 280 -3.78 -22.63 -8.04
CA ASN A 280 -3.00 -23.78 -7.62
C ASN A 280 -1.56 -23.29 -7.38
N ALA A 281 -1.04 -23.50 -6.17
CA ALA A 281 0.37 -23.36 -5.87
C ALA A 281 1.15 -24.33 -6.79
N SER A 282 1.50 -23.85 -7.96
CA SER A 282 2.38 -24.50 -8.91
C SER A 282 3.41 -23.46 -9.37
N PRO A 283 4.66 -23.84 -9.69
CA PRO A 283 5.76 -22.90 -9.94
C PRO A 283 5.58 -22.05 -11.22
N LEU A 284 4.42 -22.09 -11.85
CA LEU A 284 4.14 -21.53 -13.17
C LEU A 284 3.71 -20.05 -13.14
N SER A 285 3.35 -19.48 -11.99
CA SER A 285 3.09 -18.04 -11.88
C SER A 285 4.35 -17.17 -12.00
N ALA A 286 5.54 -17.78 -12.00
CA ALA A 286 6.82 -17.10 -12.23
C ALA A 286 7.21 -16.95 -13.72
N ARG A 287 6.32 -17.32 -14.67
CA ARG A 287 6.64 -17.31 -16.13
C ARG A 287 5.96 -16.21 -16.96
N CYS A 288 5.13 -15.34 -16.38
CA CYS A 288 4.52 -14.22 -17.12
C CYS A 288 5.13 -12.88 -16.72
N SER A 289 6.39 -12.67 -17.06
CA SER A 289 7.01 -11.34 -17.16
C SER A 289 8.22 -11.31 -18.11
N ILE A 290 8.34 -12.28 -19.02
CA ILE A 290 9.30 -12.25 -20.12
C ILE A 290 8.57 -12.62 -21.41
N SER A 291 8.07 -11.60 -22.08
CA SER A 291 7.89 -11.53 -23.53
C SER A 291 7.85 -10.07 -23.94
#